data_AF-A0AAW1BFA7-F1
#
_entry.id   AF-A0AAW1BFA7-F1
#
_cell.length_a   1.000
_cell.length_b   1.000
_cell.length_c   1.000
_cell.angle_alpha   90.00
_cell.angle_beta   90.00
_cell.angle_gamma   90.00
#
_symmetry.space_group_name_H-M   'P 1'
#
loop_
_entity.id
_entity.type
_entity.pdbx_description
1 polymer ?
#
loop_
_entity_poly.entity_id
_entity_poly.type
_entity_poly.pdbx_seq_one_letter_code
_entity_poly.pdbx_strand_id
1 'polypeptide(L)'
;MAVALVARLLASVSVSGPRGILRCNVTPSLEKCFSKYFSSDSCPKRPLPSYLAFLNKQRDHYKKKYPELNNQQLMKEIGRIWRELPEPEKQHYEAIAKSEWDRYKEQMAKYKSELNPAEEATLKQEKRIRRQIRKEARIKKELTAFGKPKKCRSSFNIFVSEHFQEVKGTSNKEKFHALCEEWKNLPSSQKQVYSQLAEDDKIRYENEMRSWEQQMKARITSCLQNREGPTKQERRM
;
A
#
# COMPACT_ATOMS: atom_id res chain seq x y z
N MET A 1 7.40 3.72 23.66
CA MET A 1 6.08 3.22 23.21
C MET A 1 5.84 3.34 21.70
N ALA A 2 6.27 4.43 21.01
CA ALA A 2 6.03 4.59 19.56
C ALA A 2 6.86 3.68 18.63
N VAL A 3 8.06 3.24 19.06
CA VAL A 3 8.94 2.35 18.26
C VAL A 3 8.43 0.90 18.25
N ALA A 4 7.72 0.47 19.29
CA ALA A 4 7.19 -0.90 19.42
C ALA A 4 5.97 -1.19 18.52
N LEU A 5 5.29 -0.15 18.00
CA LEU A 5 4.09 -0.31 17.16
C LEU A 5 4.42 -0.51 15.67
N VAL A 6 5.59 -0.07 15.20
CA VAL A 6 6.08 -0.37 13.85
C VAL A 6 6.44 -1.85 13.72
N ALA A 7 6.85 -2.49 14.82
CA ALA A 7 7.21 -3.91 14.86
C ALA A 7 6.01 -4.88 14.71
N ARG A 8 4.77 -4.42 15.00
CA ARG A 8 3.55 -5.26 14.88
C ARG A 8 2.92 -5.28 13.49
N LEU A 9 3.58 -4.70 12.47
CA LEU A 9 3.17 -4.76 11.07
C LEU A 9 3.69 -6.00 10.32
N LEU A 10 4.39 -6.90 11.01
CA LEU A 10 4.92 -8.13 10.43
C LEU A 10 3.95 -9.31 10.68
N ALA A 11 3.72 -10.05 9.60
CA ALA A 11 3.01 -11.34 9.50
C ALA A 11 1.49 -11.27 9.25
N SER A 12 1.13 -11.11 7.98
CA SER A 12 0.32 -12.16 7.36
C SER A 12 1.05 -12.65 6.11
N VAL A 13 1.04 -13.95 5.88
CA VAL A 13 1.60 -14.62 4.70
C VAL A 13 0.41 -15.16 3.93
N SER A 14 0.27 -14.80 2.65
CA SER A 14 -0.75 -15.37 1.77
C SER A 14 -0.06 -16.07 0.60
N VAL A 15 -0.42 -17.34 0.39
CA VAL A 15 0.10 -18.22 -0.65
C VAL A 15 -0.85 -18.14 -1.84
N SER A 16 -0.34 -17.85 -3.04
CA SER A 16 -1.09 -18.08 -4.29
C SER A 16 -0.19 -18.73 -5.34
N GLY A 17 -0.55 -19.96 -5.72
CA GLY A 17 -0.05 -20.63 -6.92
C GLY A 17 0.49 -22.06 -6.70
N PRO A 18 0.35 -22.96 -7.69
CA PRO A 18 0.66 -24.40 -7.58
C PRO A 18 2.16 -24.74 -7.65
N ARG A 19 3.05 -23.76 -7.52
CA ARG A 19 4.50 -23.97 -7.37
C ARG A 19 4.96 -23.12 -6.20
N GLY A 20 5.35 -23.77 -5.11
CA GLY A 20 5.55 -23.25 -3.76
C GLY A 20 6.61 -22.17 -3.56
N ILE A 21 6.60 -21.09 -4.32
CA ILE A 21 7.35 -19.89 -3.96
C ILE A 21 6.57 -19.23 -2.83
N LEU A 22 7.13 -19.19 -1.61
CA LEU A 22 6.59 -18.40 -0.52
C LEU A 22 6.52 -16.93 -0.96
N ARG A 23 5.32 -16.49 -1.34
CA ARG A 23 5.01 -15.11 -1.65
C ARG A 23 4.83 -14.36 -0.34
N CYS A 24 5.88 -13.73 0.19
CA CYS A 24 5.73 -12.65 1.17
C CYS A 24 5.33 -11.33 0.48
N ASN A 25 4.31 -11.36 -0.38
CA ASN A 25 3.67 -10.16 -0.91
C ASN A 25 2.47 -9.82 -0.05
N VAL A 26 2.73 -9.51 1.21
CA VAL A 26 1.75 -8.78 2.01
C VAL A 26 2.31 -7.39 2.19
N THR A 27 2.06 -6.55 1.20
CA THR A 27 1.56 -5.24 1.59
C THR A 27 0.11 -5.52 2.00
N PRO A 28 -0.25 -5.51 3.30
CA PRO A 28 -1.64 -5.24 3.63
C PRO A 28 -2.00 -3.99 2.84
N SER A 29 -3.25 -3.84 2.39
CA SER A 29 -3.69 -2.52 1.94
C SER A 29 -3.29 -1.57 3.06
N LEU A 30 -2.27 -0.75 2.81
CA LEU A 30 -1.68 0.09 3.83
C LEU A 30 -2.80 0.94 4.43
N GLU A 31 -3.77 1.33 3.61
CA GLU A 31 -5.01 1.99 4.03
C GLU A 31 -5.81 1.23 5.11
N LYS A 32 -5.95 -0.10 5.03
CA LYS A 32 -6.68 -0.90 6.04
C LYS A 32 -5.93 -1.03 7.36
N CYS A 33 -4.60 -1.21 7.33
CA CYS A 33 -3.79 -1.17 8.56
C CYS A 33 -3.70 0.25 9.15
N PHE A 34 -3.73 1.28 8.32
CA PHE A 34 -3.71 2.68 8.78
C PHE A 34 -5.04 3.13 9.38
N SER A 35 -6.18 2.65 8.86
CA SER A 35 -7.50 3.10 9.32
C SER A 35 -7.80 2.74 10.78
N LYS A 36 -7.26 1.63 11.29
CA LYS A 36 -7.59 1.12 12.64
C LYS A 36 -6.69 1.70 13.74
N TYR A 37 -5.50 2.18 13.39
CA TYR A 37 -4.47 2.62 14.35
C TYR A 37 -4.24 4.14 14.38
N PHE A 38 -4.75 4.88 13.41
CA PHE A 38 -4.35 6.27 13.12
C PHE A 38 -5.54 7.19 12.85
N SER A 39 -6.69 6.87 13.43
CA SER A 39 -7.88 7.70 13.42
C SER A 39 -8.40 7.66 14.83
N SER A 40 -7.99 8.63 15.66
CA SER A 40 -8.70 8.88 16.89
C SER A 40 -10.16 9.15 16.51
N ASP A 41 -11.09 8.41 17.11
CA ASP A 41 -12.52 8.53 16.83
C ASP A 41 -13.05 9.94 17.15
N SER A 42 -12.25 10.73 17.89
CA SER A 42 -12.50 12.12 18.27
C SER A 42 -12.25 13.16 17.18
N CYS A 43 -11.51 12.86 16.11
CA CYS A 43 -11.20 13.85 15.07
C CYS A 43 -12.36 13.97 14.07
N PRO A 44 -13.00 15.15 13.92
CA PRO A 44 -14.10 15.31 12.98
C PRO A 44 -13.65 14.98 11.55
N LYS A 45 -14.45 14.19 10.84
CA LYS A 45 -14.15 13.78 9.46
C LYS A 45 -14.64 14.83 8.48
N ARG A 46 -13.86 15.05 7.41
CA ARG A 46 -14.29 15.94 6.32
C ARG A 46 -15.60 15.41 5.71
N PRO A 47 -16.59 16.26 5.48
CA PRO A 47 -17.84 15.83 4.88
C PRO A 47 -17.64 15.54 3.39
N LEU A 48 -18.62 14.85 2.82
CA LEU A 48 -18.58 14.41 1.43
C LEU A 48 -18.94 15.58 0.50
N PRO A 49 -18.22 15.74 -0.63
CA PRO A 49 -18.66 16.62 -1.72
C PRO A 49 -20.03 16.22 -2.28
N SER A 50 -20.71 17.14 -2.94
CA SER A 50 -22.07 16.98 -3.50
C SER A 50 -22.24 15.69 -4.31
N TYR A 51 -21.33 15.41 -5.24
CA TYR A 51 -21.34 14.17 -6.02
C TYR A 51 -21.24 12.90 -5.16
N LEU A 52 -20.39 12.88 -4.13
CA LEU A 52 -20.26 11.71 -3.24
C LEU A 52 -21.48 11.56 -2.34
N ALA A 53 -22.14 12.65 -1.96
CA ALA A 53 -23.42 12.60 -1.25
C ALA A 53 -24.52 11.99 -2.12
N PHE A 54 -24.63 12.42 -3.39
CA PHE A 54 -25.50 11.81 -4.39
C PHE A 54 -25.21 10.32 -4.58
N LEU A 55 -23.93 9.97 -4.81
CA LEU A 55 -23.49 8.59 -5.01
C LEU A 55 -23.87 7.72 -3.82
N ASN A 56 -23.63 8.17 -2.59
CA ASN A 56 -23.99 7.39 -1.40
C ASN A 56 -25.49 7.16 -1.26
N LYS A 57 -26.33 8.13 -1.64
CA LYS A 57 -27.79 8.01 -1.58
C LYS A 57 -28.36 7.12 -2.69
N GLN A 58 -27.80 7.23 -3.89
CA GLN A 58 -28.37 6.61 -5.09
C GLN A 58 -27.70 5.29 -5.51
N ARG A 59 -26.54 4.94 -4.94
CA ARG A 59 -25.80 3.72 -5.30
C ARG A 59 -26.65 2.47 -5.18
N ASP A 60 -27.41 2.32 -4.10
CA ASP A 60 -28.24 1.12 -3.88
C ASP A 60 -29.42 1.06 -4.85
N HIS A 61 -29.99 2.22 -5.22
CA HIS A 61 -31.01 2.32 -6.25
C HIS A 61 -30.45 1.86 -7.61
N TYR A 62 -29.31 2.41 -8.04
CA TYR A 62 -28.70 2.04 -9.31
C TYR A 62 -28.14 0.62 -9.34
N LYS A 63 -27.71 0.08 -8.19
CA LYS A 63 -27.31 -1.33 -8.08
C LYS A 63 -28.48 -2.29 -8.30
N LYS A 64 -29.69 -1.92 -7.85
CA LYS A 64 -30.91 -2.69 -8.11
C LYS A 64 -31.41 -2.52 -9.55
N LYS A 65 -31.23 -1.33 -10.13
CA LYS A 65 -31.61 -1.02 -11.51
C LYS A 65 -30.69 -1.71 -12.55
N TYR A 66 -29.42 -1.86 -12.22
CA TYR A 66 -28.40 -2.45 -13.09
C TYR A 66 -27.67 -3.61 -12.38
N PRO A 67 -28.37 -4.73 -12.06
CA PRO A 67 -27.78 -5.85 -11.33
C PRO A 67 -26.68 -6.58 -12.13
N GLU A 68 -26.71 -6.49 -13.46
CA GLU A 68 -25.71 -7.08 -14.36
C GLU A 68 -24.37 -6.32 -14.37
N LEU A 69 -24.35 -5.05 -13.97
CA LEU A 69 -23.13 -4.24 -13.99
C LEU A 69 -22.22 -4.56 -12.81
N ASN A 70 -20.93 -4.76 -13.09
CA ASN A 70 -19.94 -4.79 -12.02
C ASN A 70 -19.82 -3.39 -11.38
N ASN A 71 -19.42 -3.30 -10.12
CA ASN A 71 -19.22 -2.06 -9.37
C ASN A 71 -18.44 -1.00 -10.15
N GLN A 72 -17.39 -1.37 -10.90
CA GLN A 72 -16.62 -0.40 -11.67
C GLN A 72 -17.44 0.22 -12.82
N GLN A 73 -18.26 -0.57 -13.51
CA GLN A 73 -19.16 -0.10 -14.57
C GLN A 73 -20.29 0.73 -13.96
N LEU A 74 -20.88 0.25 -12.85
CA LEU A 74 -21.90 0.98 -12.10
C LEU A 74 -21.43 2.37 -11.65
N MET A 75 -20.20 2.50 -11.14
CA MET A 75 -19.67 3.81 -10.74
C MET A 75 -19.46 4.75 -11.92
N LYS A 76 -19.06 4.23 -13.10
CA LYS A 76 -18.98 5.02 -14.33
C LYS A 76 -20.36 5.51 -14.76
N GLU A 77 -21.36 4.65 -14.66
CA GLU A 77 -22.74 4.93 -15.01
C GLU A 77 -23.34 6.01 -14.09
N ILE A 78 -23.19 5.89 -12.78
CA ILE A 78 -23.59 6.92 -11.81
C ILE A 78 -22.89 8.26 -12.11
N GLY A 79 -21.62 8.23 -12.50
CA GLY A 79 -20.87 9.42 -12.91
C GLY A 79 -21.37 10.05 -14.21
N ARG A 80 -21.95 9.27 -15.14
CA ARG A 80 -22.66 9.80 -16.31
C ARG A 80 -23.96 10.48 -15.88
N ILE A 81 -24.78 9.77 -15.10
CA ILE A 81 -26.07 10.27 -14.62
C ILE A 81 -25.90 11.59 -13.84
N TRP A 82 -24.89 11.69 -12.98
CA TRP A 82 -24.60 12.94 -12.27
C TRP A 82 -24.32 14.12 -13.22
N ARG A 83 -23.62 13.89 -14.34
CA ARG A 83 -23.34 14.95 -15.32
C ARG A 83 -24.61 15.40 -16.04
N GLU A 84 -25.50 14.45 -16.35
CA GLU A 84 -26.78 14.67 -17.03
C GLU A 84 -27.89 15.17 -16.07
N LEU A 85 -27.66 15.14 -14.77
CA LEU A 85 -28.63 15.55 -13.75
C LEU A 85 -29.05 17.02 -13.94
N PRO A 86 -30.34 17.35 -13.81
CA PRO A 86 -30.82 18.73 -13.86
C PRO A 86 -30.10 19.62 -12.84
N GLU A 87 -29.87 20.87 -13.22
CA GLU A 87 -29.18 21.85 -12.37
C GLU A 87 -29.85 22.04 -11.00
N PRO A 88 -31.20 22.09 -10.86
CA PRO A 88 -31.84 22.21 -9.56
C PRO A 88 -31.54 21.05 -8.60
N GLU A 89 -31.43 19.83 -9.14
CA GLU A 89 -31.11 18.64 -8.34
C GLU A 89 -29.64 18.62 -7.92
N LYS A 90 -28.73 19.08 -8.79
CA LYS A 90 -27.32 19.27 -8.43
C LYS A 90 -27.18 20.30 -7.31
N GLN A 91 -27.85 21.44 -7.44
CA GLN A 91 -27.86 22.51 -6.44
C GLN A 91 -28.36 22.03 -5.07
N HIS A 92 -29.35 21.13 -5.03
CA HIS A 92 -29.79 20.51 -3.79
C HIS A 92 -28.65 19.78 -3.06
N TYR A 93 -27.88 18.95 -3.77
CA TYR A 93 -26.73 18.24 -3.18
C TYR A 93 -25.57 19.18 -2.83
N GLU A 94 -25.38 20.26 -3.58
CA GLU A 94 -24.39 21.30 -3.25
C GLU A 94 -24.75 22.07 -1.98
N ALA A 95 -26.04 22.41 -1.80
CA ALA A 95 -26.52 23.03 -0.57
C ALA A 95 -26.31 22.13 0.64
N ILE A 96 -26.61 20.82 0.53
CA ILE A 96 -26.33 19.84 1.58
C ILE A 96 -24.83 19.79 1.87
N ALA A 97 -23.99 19.65 0.85
CA ALA A 97 -22.53 19.58 1.02
C ALA A 97 -21.96 20.85 1.68
N LYS A 98 -22.50 22.03 1.33
CA LYS A 98 -22.12 23.32 1.93
C LYS A 98 -22.50 23.39 3.40
N SER A 99 -23.74 23.04 3.75
CA SER A 99 -24.21 23.02 5.14
C SER A 99 -23.36 22.07 6.00
N GLU A 100 -23.08 20.88 5.49
CA GLU A 100 -22.22 19.90 6.14
C GLU A 100 -20.78 20.39 6.31
N TRP A 101 -20.26 21.15 5.33
CA TRP A 101 -18.94 21.77 5.40
C TRP A 101 -18.85 22.83 6.49
N ASP A 102 -19.89 23.67 6.63
CA ASP A 102 -19.92 24.69 7.67
C ASP A 102 -20.02 24.05 9.07
N ARG A 103 -20.87 23.03 9.24
CA ARG A 103 -20.90 22.22 10.48
C ARG A 103 -19.55 21.60 10.81
N TYR A 104 -18.86 21.06 9.81
CA TYR A 104 -17.51 20.48 9.98
C TYR A 104 -16.49 21.53 10.42
N LYS A 105 -16.55 22.77 9.90
CA LYS A 105 -15.64 23.85 10.33
C LYS A 105 -15.81 24.15 11.81
N GLU A 106 -17.06 24.25 12.28
CA GLU A 106 -17.37 24.50 13.70
C GLU A 106 -16.87 23.35 14.59
N GLN A 107 -17.18 22.10 14.22
CA GLN A 107 -16.71 20.92 14.94
C GLN A 107 -15.18 20.84 14.99
N MET A 108 -14.51 21.15 13.88
CA MET A 108 -13.04 21.14 13.80
C MET A 108 -12.42 22.29 14.59
N ALA A 109 -13.06 23.47 14.65
CA ALA A 109 -12.61 24.58 15.47
C ALA A 109 -12.68 24.21 16.96
N LYS A 110 -13.81 23.64 17.40
CA LYS A 110 -13.99 23.14 18.76
C LYS A 110 -12.97 22.04 19.11
N TYR A 111 -12.81 21.05 18.23
CA TYR A 111 -11.83 19.99 18.41
C TYR A 111 -10.41 20.53 18.58
N LYS A 112 -10.02 21.54 17.79
CA LYS A 112 -8.69 22.16 17.91
C LYS A 112 -8.51 22.94 19.20
N SER A 113 -9.54 23.62 19.70
CA SER A 113 -9.46 24.35 20.97
C SER A 113 -9.36 23.41 22.18
N GLU A 114 -9.87 22.18 22.07
CA GLU A 114 -9.84 21.17 23.15
C GLU A 114 -8.53 20.36 23.18
N LEU A 115 -7.70 20.42 22.13
CA LEU A 115 -6.46 19.66 22.04
C LEU A 115 -5.34 20.24 22.91
N ASN A 116 -4.67 19.37 23.66
CA ASN A 116 -3.44 19.72 24.36
C ASN A 116 -2.27 19.82 23.35
N PRO A 117 -1.33 20.79 23.51
CA PRO A 117 -0.10 20.86 22.70
C PRO A 117 0.66 19.53 22.53
N ALA A 118 0.70 18.68 23.56
CA ALA A 118 1.33 17.37 23.47
C ALA A 118 0.59 16.45 22.48
N GLU A 119 -0.74 16.41 22.55
CA GLU A 119 -1.58 15.63 21.63
C GLU A 119 -1.46 16.15 20.20
N GLU A 120 -1.47 17.47 20.01
CA GLU A 120 -1.27 18.09 18.70
C GLU A 120 0.07 17.67 18.08
N ALA A 121 1.15 17.68 18.86
CA ALA A 121 2.47 17.24 18.41
C ALA A 121 2.46 15.75 18.01
N THR A 122 1.80 14.89 18.78
CA THR A 122 1.65 13.47 18.42
C THR A 122 0.88 13.29 17.10
N LEU A 123 -0.24 13.97 16.90
CA LEU A 123 -1.04 13.92 15.67
C LEU A 123 -0.26 14.45 14.46
N LYS A 124 0.57 15.48 14.64
CA LYS A 124 1.43 16.03 13.59
C LYS A 124 2.51 15.03 13.19
N GLN A 125 3.15 14.38 14.17
CA GLN A 125 4.14 13.34 13.91
C GLN A 125 3.52 12.13 13.22
N GLU A 126 2.33 11.73 13.66
CA GLU A 126 1.55 10.66 13.05
C GLU A 126 1.24 10.93 11.57
N LYS A 127 0.76 12.13 11.24
CA LYS A 127 0.51 12.55 9.85
C LYS A 127 1.79 12.52 9.00
N ARG A 128 2.95 12.89 9.57
CA ARG A 128 4.26 12.82 8.91
C ARG A 128 4.64 11.37 8.61
N ILE A 129 4.53 10.48 9.59
CA ILE A 129 4.82 9.04 9.44
C ILE A 129 3.91 8.44 8.37
N ARG A 130 2.60 8.73 8.40
CA ARG A 130 1.64 8.24 7.38
C ARG A 130 2.00 8.70 5.97
N ARG A 131 2.43 9.96 5.81
CA ARG A 131 2.88 10.49 4.50
C ARG A 131 4.14 9.77 4.03
N GLN A 132 5.10 9.54 4.92
CA GLN A 132 6.34 8.85 4.60
C GLN A 132 6.09 7.40 4.17
N ILE A 133 5.27 6.65 4.89
CA ILE A 133 4.96 5.27 4.54
C ILE A 133 4.22 5.18 3.19
N ARG A 134 3.28 6.10 2.91
CA ARG A 134 2.61 6.18 1.60
C ARG A 134 3.61 6.47 0.46
N LYS A 135 4.58 7.36 0.70
CA LYS A 135 5.65 7.67 -0.26
C LYS A 135 6.52 6.44 -0.51
N GLU A 136 6.98 5.77 0.54
CA GLU A 136 7.78 4.55 0.44
C GLU A 136 7.05 3.42 -0.27
N ALA A 137 5.76 3.25 -0.03
CA ALA A 137 4.94 2.25 -0.71
C ALA A 137 4.80 2.53 -2.21
N ARG A 138 4.61 3.81 -2.58
CA ARG A 138 4.57 4.22 -3.99
C ARG A 138 5.90 3.95 -4.67
N ILE A 139 7.01 4.38 -4.05
CA ILE A 139 8.37 4.12 -4.55
C ILE A 139 8.61 2.62 -4.69
N LYS A 140 8.24 1.81 -3.68
CA LYS A 140 8.38 0.35 -3.74
C LYS A 140 7.60 -0.27 -4.91
N LYS A 141 6.37 0.20 -5.16
CA LYS A 141 5.55 -0.26 -6.30
C LYS A 141 6.22 0.09 -7.63
N GLU A 142 6.71 1.31 -7.77
CA GLU A 142 7.43 1.77 -8.96
C GLU A 142 8.72 0.95 -9.18
N LEU A 143 9.55 0.78 -8.14
CA LEU A 143 10.76 -0.06 -8.19
C LEU A 143 10.45 -1.52 -8.57
N THR A 144 9.35 -2.06 -8.05
CA THR A 144 8.90 -3.43 -8.40
C THR A 144 8.47 -3.50 -9.86
N ALA A 145 7.78 -2.48 -10.37
CA ALA A 145 7.41 -2.40 -11.79
C ALA A 145 8.64 -2.28 -12.70
N PHE A 146 9.72 -1.64 -12.24
CA PHE A 146 11.02 -1.62 -12.91
C PHE A 146 11.84 -2.91 -12.72
N GLY A 147 11.26 -3.97 -12.15
CA GLY A 147 11.92 -5.26 -12.01
C GLY A 147 13.08 -5.27 -11.02
N LYS A 148 13.07 -4.39 -10.00
CA LYS A 148 14.13 -4.37 -8.99
C LYS A 148 14.30 -5.75 -8.34
N PRO A 149 15.52 -6.31 -8.29
CA PRO A 149 15.80 -7.60 -7.65
C PRO A 149 15.29 -7.71 -6.22
N LYS A 150 14.82 -8.90 -5.86
CA LYS A 150 14.41 -9.20 -4.48
C LYS A 150 15.65 -9.38 -3.60
N LYS A 151 15.58 -8.84 -2.39
CA LYS A 151 16.64 -8.94 -1.38
C LYS A 151 17.06 -10.39 -1.14
N CYS A 152 18.30 -10.56 -0.71
CA CYS A 152 18.83 -11.86 -0.30
C CYS A 152 17.95 -12.48 0.81
N ARG A 153 17.78 -13.80 0.75
CA ARG A 153 17.07 -14.60 1.74
C ARG A 153 18.03 -15.01 2.83
N SER A 154 17.59 -14.91 4.09
CA SER A 154 18.35 -15.50 5.21
C SER A 154 18.22 -17.03 5.20
N SER A 155 19.15 -17.70 5.87
CA SER A 155 19.14 -19.17 6.05
C SER A 155 17.79 -19.66 6.59
N PHE A 156 17.25 -18.96 7.59
CA PHE A 156 15.92 -19.22 8.13
C PHE A 156 14.79 -19.01 7.10
N ASN A 157 14.86 -17.97 6.25
CA ASN A 157 13.83 -17.76 5.22
C ASN A 157 13.82 -18.87 4.17
N ILE A 158 14.99 -19.43 3.85
CA ILE A 158 15.12 -20.55 2.91
C ILE A 158 14.51 -21.81 3.55
N PHE A 159 14.92 -22.16 4.77
CA PHE A 159 14.34 -23.26 5.54
C PHE A 159 12.82 -23.17 5.63
N VAL A 160 12.30 -22.01 6.07
CA VAL A 160 10.85 -21.78 6.14
C VAL A 160 10.22 -21.96 4.76
N SER A 161 10.84 -21.46 3.68
CA SER A 161 10.24 -21.59 2.35
C SER A 161 10.06 -23.02 1.88
N GLU A 162 10.96 -23.92 2.28
CA GLU A 162 10.92 -25.35 1.94
C GLU A 162 9.90 -26.10 2.80
N HIS A 163 9.90 -25.85 4.12
CA HIS A 163 9.12 -26.67 5.07
C HIS A 163 7.69 -26.13 5.28
N PHE A 164 7.37 -24.91 4.85
CA PHE A 164 6.06 -24.29 5.11
C PHE A 164 4.87 -25.05 4.52
N GLN A 165 5.05 -25.75 3.40
CA GLN A 165 3.98 -26.54 2.79
C GLN A 165 3.71 -27.84 3.54
N GLU A 166 4.75 -28.43 4.12
CA GLU A 166 4.71 -29.74 4.78
C GLU A 166 4.12 -29.66 6.20
N VAL A 167 4.31 -28.52 6.87
CA VAL A 167 3.72 -28.31 8.21
C VAL A 167 2.19 -28.29 8.13
N LYS A 168 1.58 -29.28 8.78
CA LYS A 168 0.14 -29.38 8.99
C LYS A 168 -0.29 -28.36 10.05
N GLY A 169 -1.34 -27.60 9.76
CA GLY A 169 -1.87 -26.57 10.65
C GLY A 169 -3.02 -25.82 10.00
N THR A 170 -4.02 -25.46 10.80
CA THR A 170 -5.21 -24.71 10.37
C THR A 170 -4.90 -23.25 10.08
N SER A 171 -3.92 -22.66 10.77
CA SER A 171 -3.53 -21.26 10.60
C SER A 171 -2.08 -21.11 10.15
N ASN A 172 -1.83 -20.18 9.22
CA ASN A 172 -0.48 -19.80 8.78
C ASN A 172 0.41 -19.32 9.94
N LYS A 173 -0.19 -18.74 10.99
CA LYS A 173 0.53 -18.29 12.18
C LYS A 173 1.05 -19.47 13.01
N GLU A 174 0.25 -20.52 13.14
CA GLU A 174 0.62 -21.74 13.86
C GLU A 174 1.74 -22.48 13.13
N LYS A 175 1.61 -22.62 11.79
CA LYS A 175 2.65 -23.20 10.95
C LYS A 175 3.99 -22.47 11.10
N PHE A 176 3.95 -21.15 11.06
CA PHE A 176 5.17 -20.34 11.22
C PHE A 176 5.79 -20.51 12.61
N HIS A 177 4.98 -20.54 13.68
CA HIS A 177 5.49 -20.78 15.03
C HIS A 177 6.14 -22.16 15.16
N ALA A 178 5.52 -23.21 14.60
CA ALA A 178 6.10 -24.55 14.58
C ALA A 178 7.48 -24.57 13.90
N LEU A 179 7.61 -23.91 12.74
CA LEU A 179 8.89 -23.79 12.02
C LEU A 179 9.94 -23.00 12.79
N CYS A 180 9.54 -21.98 13.55
CA CYS A 180 10.46 -21.27 14.43
C CYS A 180 11.06 -22.20 15.49
N GLU A 181 10.24 -23.06 16.10
CA GLU A 181 10.69 -24.03 17.11
C GLU A 181 11.55 -25.14 16.48
N GLU A 182 11.16 -25.63 15.31
CA GLU A 182 11.95 -26.61 14.56
C GLU A 182 13.32 -26.05 14.16
N TRP A 183 13.37 -24.83 13.66
CA TRP A 183 14.64 -24.15 13.34
C TRP A 183 15.53 -23.97 14.56
N LYS A 184 14.98 -23.63 15.73
CA LYS A 184 15.76 -23.52 16.97
C LYS A 184 16.43 -24.85 17.31
N ASN A 185 15.67 -25.95 17.22
CA ASN A 185 16.13 -27.29 17.55
C ASN A 185 16.93 -27.99 16.44
N LEU A 186 17.01 -27.40 15.24
CA LEU A 186 17.72 -27.96 14.11
C LEU A 186 19.24 -28.12 14.41
N PRO A 187 19.83 -29.30 14.14
CA PRO A 187 21.25 -29.54 14.36
C PRO A 187 22.16 -28.59 13.58
N SER A 188 23.33 -28.30 14.14
CA SER A 188 24.29 -27.36 13.53
C SER A 188 24.72 -27.77 12.12
N SER A 189 24.89 -29.07 11.87
CA SER A 189 25.25 -29.60 10.54
C SER A 189 24.19 -29.30 9.48
N GLN A 190 22.90 -29.41 9.83
CA GLN A 190 21.80 -29.10 8.93
C GLN A 190 21.62 -27.58 8.77
N LYS A 191 21.78 -26.80 9.85
CA LYS A 191 21.81 -25.32 9.78
C LYS A 191 22.92 -24.82 8.84
N GLN A 192 24.07 -25.49 8.80
CA GLN A 192 25.19 -25.12 7.93
C GLN A 192 24.81 -25.17 6.44
N VAL A 193 23.99 -26.14 6.03
CA VAL A 193 23.49 -26.23 4.64
C VAL A 193 22.70 -24.98 4.27
N TYR A 194 21.78 -24.54 5.12
CA TYR A 194 21.01 -23.32 4.90
C TYR A 194 21.86 -22.05 4.98
N SER A 195 22.92 -22.05 5.78
CA SER A 195 23.90 -20.95 5.79
C SER A 195 24.61 -20.82 4.45
N GLN A 196 25.02 -21.94 3.84
CA GLN A 196 25.62 -21.93 2.50
C GLN A 196 24.63 -21.43 1.45
N LEU A 197 23.38 -21.93 1.46
CA LEU A 197 22.34 -21.48 0.53
C LEU A 197 22.04 -19.97 0.66
N ALA A 198 22.15 -19.42 1.87
CA ALA A 198 21.98 -17.98 2.09
C ALA A 198 23.14 -17.16 1.51
N GLU A 199 24.37 -17.67 1.59
CA GLU A 199 25.53 -17.02 0.96
C GLU A 199 25.43 -17.08 -0.57
N ASP A 200 24.98 -18.20 -1.13
CA ASP A 200 24.73 -18.32 -2.57
C ASP A 200 23.62 -17.35 -3.03
N ASP A 201 22.54 -17.18 -2.25
CA ASP A 201 21.47 -16.22 -2.55
C ASP A 201 21.93 -14.76 -2.42
N LYS A 202 22.94 -14.48 -1.58
CA LYS A 202 23.60 -13.18 -1.49
C LYS A 202 24.40 -12.90 -2.76
N ILE A 203 25.18 -13.86 -3.26
CA ILE A 203 25.90 -13.74 -4.54
C ILE A 203 24.92 -13.50 -5.69
N ARG A 204 23.83 -14.27 -5.75
CA ARG A 204 22.73 -14.05 -6.73
C ARG A 204 22.22 -12.61 -6.67
N TYR A 205 21.86 -12.13 -5.47
CA TYR A 205 21.33 -10.77 -5.29
C TYR A 205 22.33 -9.69 -5.72
N GLU A 206 23.61 -9.83 -5.38
CA GLU A 206 24.65 -8.88 -5.77
C GLU A 206 24.80 -8.79 -7.30
N ASN A 207 24.81 -9.94 -7.98
CA ASN A 207 24.88 -10.00 -9.44
C ASN A 207 23.66 -9.38 -10.10
N GLU A 208 22.45 -9.78 -9.67
CA GLU A 208 21.20 -9.21 -10.20
C GLU A 208 21.11 -7.69 -9.96
N MET A 209 21.52 -7.22 -8.78
CA MET A 209 21.52 -5.79 -8.45
C MET A 209 22.49 -5.00 -9.32
N ARG A 210 23.70 -5.52 -9.55
CA ARG A 210 24.69 -4.89 -10.43
C ARG A 210 24.13 -4.70 -11.84
N SER A 211 23.55 -5.76 -12.41
CA SER A 211 22.93 -5.69 -13.75
C SER A 211 21.74 -4.73 -13.78
N TRP A 212 20.89 -4.75 -12.75
CA TRP A 212 19.73 -3.86 -12.66
C TRP A 212 20.14 -2.39 -12.55
N GLU A 213 21.17 -2.07 -11.75
CA GLU A 213 21.68 -0.70 -11.61
C GLU A 213 22.29 -0.19 -12.92
N GLN A 214 23.03 -1.03 -13.65
CA GLN A 214 23.54 -0.69 -14.98
C GLN A 214 22.39 -0.39 -15.95
N GLN A 215 21.36 -1.23 -15.97
CA GLN A 215 20.16 -1.02 -16.79
C GLN A 215 19.45 0.29 -16.44
N MET A 216 19.31 0.61 -15.15
CA MET A 216 18.70 1.87 -14.71
C MET A 216 19.54 3.08 -15.13
N LYS A 217 20.86 3.03 -14.96
CA LYS A 217 21.78 4.09 -15.41
C LYS A 217 21.64 4.32 -16.92
N ALA A 218 21.67 3.26 -17.73
CA ALA A 218 21.51 3.36 -19.18
C ALA A 218 20.16 3.99 -19.57
N ARG A 219 19.07 3.59 -18.91
CA ARG A 219 17.74 4.18 -19.12
C ARG A 219 17.70 5.66 -18.77
N ILE A 220 18.31 6.06 -17.65
CA ILE A 220 18.37 7.46 -17.23
C ILE A 220 19.19 8.27 -18.24
N THR A 221 20.38 7.79 -18.62
CA THR A 221 21.24 8.45 -19.61
C THR A 221 20.53 8.63 -20.95
N SER A 222 19.88 7.58 -21.47
CA SER A 222 19.11 7.67 -22.71
C SER A 222 17.95 8.67 -22.61
N CYS A 223 17.23 8.72 -21.48
CA CYS A 223 16.18 9.73 -21.26
C CYS A 223 16.72 11.16 -21.24
N LEU A 224 17.93 11.38 -20.74
CA LEU A 224 18.56 12.70 -20.70
C LEU A 224 19.04 13.14 -22.09
N GLN A 225 19.67 12.23 -22.85
CA GLN A 225 20.11 12.47 -24.23
C GLN A 225 18.94 12.81 -25.16
N ASN A 226 17.78 12.16 -24.97
CA ASN A 226 16.57 12.45 -25.75
C ASN A 226 15.88 13.78 -25.38
N ARG A 227 16.25 14.42 -24.27
CA ARG A 227 15.77 15.77 -23.91
C ARG A 227 16.61 16.88 -24.52
N GLU A 228 17.86 16.59 -24.85
CA GLU A 228 18.75 17.46 -25.63
C GLU A 228 18.51 17.22 -27.12
N GLY A 229 17.32 17.57 -27.60
CA GLY A 229 17.03 17.58 -29.04
C GLY A 229 17.91 18.60 -29.79
N PRO A 230 18.06 18.46 -31.12
CA PRO A 230 19.05 19.19 -31.90
C PRO A 230 18.95 20.71 -31.66
N THR A 231 20.08 21.31 -31.33
CA THR A 231 20.22 22.75 -31.14
C THR A 231 19.88 23.47 -32.46
N LYS A 232 19.42 24.73 -32.37
CA LYS A 232 18.88 25.49 -33.52
C LYS A 232 19.82 25.58 -34.76
N GLN A 233 21.11 25.23 -34.62
CA GLN A 233 22.07 25.15 -35.73
C GLN A 233 21.83 23.94 -36.67
N GLU A 234 21.34 22.80 -36.16
CA GLU A 234 21.13 21.58 -36.96
C GLU A 234 19.78 21.57 -37.71
N ARG A 235 18.91 22.56 -37.47
CA ARG A 235 17.63 22.76 -38.19
C ARG A 235 17.72 23.70 -39.39
N ARG A 236 18.93 24.12 -39.78
CA ARG A 236 19.20 25.09 -40.86
C ARG A 236 20.05 24.55 -42.00
N MET A 237 20.21 23.22 -42.08
CA MET A 237 20.62 22.49 -43.28
C MET A 237 19.37 21.82 -43.85
#